data_AF-R7SIV6-F1
#
_entry.id   AF-R7SIV6-F1
#
_cell.length_a   1.000
_cell.length_b   1.000
_cell.length_c   1.000
_cell.angle_alpha   90.00
_cell.angle_beta   90.00
_cell.angle_gamma   90.00
#
_symmetry.space_group_name_H-M   'P 1'
#
loop_
_entity.id
_entity.type
_entity.pdbx_description
1 polymer ?
#
loop_
_entity_poly.entity_id
_entity_poly.type
_entity_poly.pdbx_seq_one_letter_code
_entity_poly.pdbx_strand_id
1 'polypeptide(L)'
;LVCPHLQHIKTFRYEVPSFRVSSWGTRERYPFHSEEEMLCRVLERLRHSVEMLALSSEPAPIQTMAQWRWPKLRELKLTGERWAEPLTPVVSLFAKMPHLRKLALELTLVRGQLSQVPPLWPRGYIGAFPWPNLTHLSLSHPHPEDELFTNLPSALRSLSLCCHPHKWQKLLLGGSGTVHHRYKYVVLDSSKMLIILSRCRTPQLTHLELEYNADEGENDLLR
;
A
#
# COMPACT_ATOMS: atom_id res chain seq x y z
N LEU A 1 -20.04 18.89 16.30
CA LEU A 1 -18.63 19.00 16.77
C LEU A 1 -17.87 19.93 15.83
N VAL A 2 -17.72 21.19 16.21
CA VAL A 2 -16.91 22.18 15.49
C VAL A 2 -15.49 22.06 16.03
N CYS A 3 -14.68 21.20 15.42
CA CYS A 3 -13.25 21.15 15.77
C CYS A 3 -12.55 22.40 15.20
N PRO A 4 -11.72 23.11 15.99
CA PRO A 4 -11.02 24.31 15.55
C PRO A 4 -10.04 24.02 14.40
N HIS A 5 -9.60 25.09 13.72
CA HIS A 5 -8.74 25.07 12.51
C HIS A 5 -7.64 23.99 12.54
N LEU A 6 -7.90 22.87 11.88
CA LEU A 6 -6.96 21.73 11.73
C LEU A 6 -5.78 22.04 10.79
N GLN A 7 -5.63 23.29 10.34
CA GLN A 7 -4.64 23.73 9.35
C GLN A 7 -3.19 23.63 9.83
N HIS A 8 -2.95 23.49 11.13
CA HIS A 8 -1.63 23.27 11.71
C HIS A 8 -1.23 21.79 11.76
N ILE A 9 -2.19 20.88 11.54
CA ILE A 9 -1.94 19.44 11.59
C ILE A 9 -1.20 19.02 10.32
N LYS A 10 0.03 18.53 10.53
CA LYS A 10 0.92 18.02 9.49
C LYS A 10 0.95 16.50 9.43
N THR A 11 0.55 15.83 10.50
CA THR A 11 0.56 14.37 10.58
C THR A 11 -0.79 13.91 11.07
N PHE A 12 -1.40 12.97 10.36
CA PHE A 12 -2.63 12.33 10.79
C PHE A 12 -2.51 10.83 10.60
N ARG A 13 -2.90 10.09 11.64
CA ARG A 13 -2.84 8.63 11.67
C ARG A 13 -4.17 8.07 12.14
N TYR A 14 -4.69 7.12 11.39
CA TYR A 14 -5.85 6.32 11.73
C TYR A 14 -5.54 4.87 11.41
N GLU A 15 -4.89 4.18 12.33
CA GLU A 15 -4.48 2.78 12.16
C GLU A 15 -5.26 1.94 13.15
N VAL A 16 -6.10 1.07 12.62
CA VAL A 16 -7.00 0.21 13.36
C VAL A 16 -6.77 -1.24 12.91
N PRO A 17 -6.86 -2.23 13.82
CA PRO A 17 -6.66 -3.62 13.45
C PRO A 17 -7.68 -4.06 12.39
N SER A 18 -7.21 -4.70 11.33
CA SER A 18 -8.04 -5.26 10.24
C SER A 18 -8.96 -6.41 10.70
N PHE A 19 -8.70 -6.96 11.89
CA PHE A 19 -9.56 -7.93 12.56
C PHE A 19 -10.11 -7.31 13.86
N ARG A 20 -11.36 -6.81 13.79
CA ARG A 20 -12.14 -6.51 14.99
C ARG A 20 -13.10 -7.66 15.22
N VAL A 21 -12.85 -8.37 16.31
CA VAL A 21 -13.74 -9.41 16.82
C VAL A 21 -14.46 -8.79 18.02
N SER A 22 -15.78 -8.92 18.08
CA SER A 22 -16.54 -8.49 19.25
C SER A 22 -16.05 -9.26 20.49
N SER A 23 -16.42 -8.78 21.69
CA SER A 23 -16.19 -9.51 22.95
C SER A 23 -16.79 -10.94 22.95
N TRP A 24 -17.69 -11.24 22.02
CA TRP A 24 -18.38 -12.51 21.87
C TRP A 24 -17.77 -13.41 20.79
N GLY A 25 -16.60 -13.07 20.26
CA GLY A 25 -15.96 -13.86 19.19
C GLY A 25 -16.61 -13.70 17.82
N THR A 26 -17.64 -12.85 17.70
CA THR A 26 -18.37 -12.63 16.45
C THR A 26 -17.73 -11.53 15.63
N ARG A 27 -17.63 -11.74 14.32
CA ARG A 27 -17.10 -10.75 13.39
C ARG A 27 -18.06 -9.55 13.34
N GLU A 28 -17.56 -8.38 13.70
CA GLU A 28 -18.29 -7.13 13.45
C GLU A 28 -18.25 -6.82 11.95
N ARG A 29 -19.35 -6.26 11.41
CA ARG A 29 -19.34 -5.72 10.04
C ARG A 29 -18.37 -4.54 10.03
N TYR A 30 -17.21 -4.74 9.40
CA TYR A 30 -16.13 -3.76 9.32
C TYR A 30 -15.74 -3.58 7.84
N PRO A 31 -15.46 -2.34 7.38
CA PRO A 31 -15.44 -1.07 8.14
C PRO A 31 -16.84 -0.60 8.58
N PHE A 32 -16.94 0.15 9.68
CA PHE A 32 -18.22 0.80 10.03
C PHE A 32 -18.43 2.01 9.11
N HIS A 33 -19.63 2.16 8.53
CA HIS A 33 -19.92 3.29 7.65
C HIS A 33 -19.68 4.65 8.32
N SER A 34 -19.92 4.74 9.63
CA SER A 34 -19.63 5.93 10.43
C SER A 34 -18.14 6.27 10.52
N GLU A 35 -17.24 5.28 10.49
CA GLU A 35 -15.79 5.49 10.47
C GLU A 35 -15.35 6.08 9.12
N GLU A 36 -15.84 5.54 8.02
CA GLU A 36 -15.55 6.04 6.68
C GLU A 36 -16.05 7.48 6.50
N GLU A 37 -17.30 7.77 6.89
CA GLU A 37 -17.84 9.13 6.84
C GLU A 37 -17.05 10.11 7.71
N MET A 38 -16.66 9.69 8.92
CA MET A 38 -15.86 10.51 9.83
C MET A 38 -14.49 10.80 9.23
N LEU A 39 -13.79 9.77 8.71
CA LEU A 39 -12.49 9.93 8.08
C LEU A 39 -12.58 10.84 6.87
N CYS A 40 -13.60 10.68 6.03
CA CYS A 40 -13.84 11.56 4.89
C CYS A 40 -13.90 13.02 5.31
N ARG A 41 -14.72 13.35 6.32
CA ARG A 41 -14.85 14.73 6.84
C ARG A 41 -13.56 15.28 7.46
N VAL A 42 -12.80 14.42 8.14
CA VAL A 42 -11.51 14.83 8.76
C VAL A 42 -10.46 15.08 7.67
N LEU A 43 -10.31 14.15 6.73
CA LEU A 43 -9.34 14.23 5.65
C LEU A 43 -9.62 15.40 4.71
N GLU A 44 -10.89 15.70 4.42
CA GLU A 44 -11.28 16.87 3.62
C GLU A 44 -10.74 18.17 4.22
N ARG A 45 -10.79 18.30 5.55
CA ARG A 45 -10.28 19.49 6.27
C ARG A 45 -8.75 19.54 6.34
N LEU A 46 -8.10 18.37 6.33
CA LEU A 46 -6.65 18.25 6.46
C LEU A 46 -5.89 18.33 5.13
N ARG A 47 -6.57 18.13 3.99
CA ARG A 47 -5.93 17.93 2.68
C ARG A 47 -4.91 18.99 2.26
N HIS A 48 -5.05 20.23 2.75
CA HIS A 48 -4.16 21.35 2.40
C HIS A 48 -2.98 21.56 3.36
N SER A 49 -2.99 20.93 4.55
CA SER A 49 -1.96 21.09 5.57
C SER A 49 -1.13 19.83 5.80
N VAL A 50 -1.73 18.66 5.63
CA VAL A 50 -1.10 17.40 6.02
C VAL A 50 0.09 17.07 5.11
N GLU A 51 1.18 16.66 5.75
CA GLU A 51 2.43 16.21 5.14
C GLU A 51 2.58 14.67 5.25
N MET A 52 2.00 14.04 6.28
CA MET A 52 2.03 12.59 6.50
C MET A 52 0.64 12.03 6.83
N LEU A 53 0.23 11.00 6.10
CA LEU A 53 -0.96 10.21 6.35
C LEU A 53 -0.60 8.73 6.56
N ALA A 54 -1.09 8.14 7.64
CA ALA A 54 -1.13 6.69 7.81
C ALA A 54 -2.57 6.25 8.07
N LEU A 55 -3.15 5.41 7.22
CA LEU A 55 -4.55 5.02 7.31
C LEU A 55 -4.68 3.50 7.20
N SER A 56 -5.62 2.93 7.95
CA SER A 56 -6.19 1.65 7.62
C SER A 56 -6.97 1.73 6.30
N SER A 57 -6.77 0.74 5.46
CA SER A 57 -7.24 0.65 4.08
C SER A 57 -8.77 0.52 4.02
N GLU A 58 -9.37 -0.21 4.95
CA GLU A 58 -10.78 -0.55 4.93
C GLU A 58 -11.69 0.68 5.12
N PRO A 59 -11.48 1.56 6.13
CA PRO A 59 -12.31 2.74 6.31
C PRO A 59 -11.77 3.97 5.56
N ALA A 60 -10.63 3.87 4.88
CA ALA A 60 -10.08 4.98 4.12
C ALA A 60 -10.96 5.30 2.90
N PRO A 61 -11.40 6.56 2.70
CA PRO A 61 -12.25 6.94 1.58
C PRO A 61 -11.42 7.18 0.31
N ILE A 62 -10.75 6.13 -0.19
CA ILE A 62 -9.72 6.20 -1.25
C ILE A 62 -10.23 6.88 -2.53
N GLN A 63 -11.45 6.54 -2.96
CA GLN A 63 -12.06 7.16 -4.15
C GLN A 63 -12.23 8.67 -3.97
N THR A 64 -12.69 9.11 -2.80
CA THR A 64 -12.87 10.54 -2.49
C THR A 64 -11.51 11.23 -2.36
N MET A 65 -10.53 10.59 -1.73
CA MET A 65 -9.16 11.11 -1.63
C MET A 65 -8.53 11.36 -3.01
N ALA A 66 -8.80 10.49 -3.99
CA ALA A 66 -8.34 10.63 -5.37
C ALA A 66 -8.94 11.85 -6.10
N GLN A 67 -10.07 12.37 -5.62
CA GLN A 67 -10.69 13.57 -6.17
C GLN A 67 -10.03 14.85 -5.65
N TRP A 68 -9.40 14.81 -4.49
CA TRP A 68 -8.81 15.96 -3.82
C TRP A 68 -7.36 16.22 -4.21
N ARG A 69 -6.95 17.49 -4.11
CA ARG A 69 -5.54 17.88 -4.23
C ARG A 69 -4.85 17.83 -2.87
N TRP A 70 -3.67 17.23 -2.84
CA TRP A 70 -2.84 17.06 -1.64
C TRP A 70 -1.51 17.82 -1.80
N PRO A 71 -1.52 19.16 -1.76
CA PRO A 71 -0.37 19.99 -2.14
C PRO A 71 0.83 19.87 -1.20
N LYS A 72 0.65 19.33 0.01
CA LYS A 72 1.74 19.21 1.00
C LYS A 72 2.05 17.77 1.37
N LEU A 73 1.27 16.80 0.91
CA LEU A 73 1.42 15.41 1.30
C LEU A 73 2.73 14.84 0.73
N ARG A 74 3.56 14.34 1.64
CA ARG A 74 4.89 13.79 1.38
C ARG A 74 4.95 12.31 1.74
N GLU A 75 4.14 11.86 2.68
CA GLU A 75 4.16 10.47 3.15
C GLU A 75 2.74 9.91 3.18
N LEU A 76 2.52 8.79 2.51
CA LEU A 76 1.27 8.03 2.56
C LEU A 76 1.58 6.58 2.92
N LYS A 77 0.97 6.10 4.00
CA LYS A 77 0.97 4.70 4.41
C LYS A 77 -0.45 4.18 4.46
N LEU A 78 -0.71 3.06 3.80
CA LEU A 78 -1.96 2.33 3.84
C LEU A 78 -1.70 0.91 4.33
N THR A 79 -2.43 0.48 5.36
CA THR A 79 -2.32 -0.85 5.98
C THR A 79 -3.68 -1.53 6.03
N GLY A 80 -3.75 -2.86 6.00
CA GLY A 80 -5.02 -3.59 6.11
C GLY A 80 -5.46 -4.21 4.78
N GLU A 81 -6.74 -4.54 4.62
CA GLU A 81 -7.20 -5.32 3.46
C GLU A 81 -7.11 -4.55 2.14
N ARG A 82 -6.62 -5.22 1.11
CA ARG A 82 -6.63 -4.69 -0.26
C ARG A 82 -8.06 -4.59 -0.76
N TRP A 83 -8.39 -3.47 -1.39
CA TRP A 83 -9.71 -3.27 -1.98
C TRP A 83 -9.94 -4.17 -3.20
N ALA A 84 -11.16 -4.66 -3.37
CA ALA A 84 -11.60 -5.27 -4.62
C ALA A 84 -11.99 -4.18 -5.65
N GLU A 85 -12.49 -3.05 -5.15
CA GLU A 85 -12.91 -1.88 -5.91
C GLU A 85 -12.33 -0.62 -5.25
N PRO A 86 -11.99 0.45 -6.00
CA PRO A 86 -12.13 0.58 -7.44
C PRO A 86 -11.08 -0.25 -8.22
N LEU A 87 -11.46 -0.73 -9.41
CA LEU A 87 -10.52 -1.28 -10.41
C LEU A 87 -9.57 -0.23 -11.03
N THR A 88 -9.73 1.03 -10.65
CA THR A 88 -8.89 2.14 -11.08
C THR A 88 -7.42 1.91 -10.68
N PRO A 89 -6.45 2.08 -11.61
CA PRO A 89 -5.03 1.90 -11.29
C PRO A 89 -4.58 2.74 -10.11
N VAL A 90 -3.83 2.14 -9.18
CA VAL A 90 -3.37 2.81 -7.95
C VAL A 90 -2.56 4.07 -8.25
N VAL A 91 -1.77 4.05 -9.33
CA VAL A 91 -1.05 5.23 -9.82
C VAL A 91 -1.97 6.43 -10.01
N SER A 92 -3.18 6.21 -10.53
CA SER A 92 -4.15 7.27 -10.80
C SER A 92 -4.91 7.70 -9.54
N LEU A 93 -5.17 6.78 -8.60
CA LEU A 93 -5.80 7.10 -7.32
C LEU A 93 -4.98 8.10 -6.50
N PHE A 94 -3.66 8.00 -6.55
CA PHE A 94 -2.76 8.88 -5.79
C PHE A 94 -2.03 9.89 -6.66
N ALA A 95 -2.51 10.15 -7.89
CA ALA A 95 -1.87 11.09 -8.81
C ALA A 95 -1.89 12.54 -8.33
N LYS A 96 -2.88 12.92 -7.49
CA LYS A 96 -3.02 14.30 -6.96
C LYS A 96 -2.15 14.59 -5.72
N MET A 97 -1.05 13.84 -5.57
CA MET A 97 -0.06 13.93 -4.49
C MET A 97 1.34 14.19 -5.08
N PRO A 98 1.58 15.34 -5.75
CA PRO A 98 2.79 15.56 -6.56
C PRO A 98 4.10 15.65 -5.76
N HIS A 99 4.00 15.90 -4.45
CA HIS A 99 5.15 16.00 -3.54
C HIS A 99 5.38 14.73 -2.72
N LEU A 100 4.75 13.62 -3.09
CA LEU A 100 4.91 12.35 -2.41
C LEU A 100 6.38 11.88 -2.48
N ARG A 101 6.94 11.61 -1.30
CA ARG A 101 8.32 11.13 -1.07
C ARG A 101 8.36 9.72 -0.53
N LYS A 102 7.36 9.32 0.25
CA LYS A 102 7.24 7.97 0.81
C LYS A 102 5.84 7.42 0.51
N LEU A 103 5.80 6.24 -0.09
CA LEU A 103 4.58 5.49 -0.33
C LEU A 103 4.75 4.08 0.26
N ALA A 104 3.89 3.73 1.21
CA ALA A 104 3.81 2.39 1.77
C ALA A 104 2.40 1.83 1.55
N LEU A 105 2.29 0.76 0.77
CA LEU A 105 1.05 0.03 0.52
C LEU A 105 1.21 -1.37 1.11
N GLU A 106 0.99 -1.45 2.41
CA GLU A 106 1.06 -2.66 3.24
C GLU A 106 -0.30 -3.37 3.26
N LEU A 107 -0.78 -3.75 2.07
CA LEU A 107 -2.13 -4.25 1.85
C LEU A 107 -2.18 -5.78 1.86
N THR A 108 -3.07 -6.34 2.68
CA THR A 108 -3.29 -7.79 2.80
C THR A 108 -4.26 -8.31 1.75
N LEU A 109 -4.04 -9.54 1.30
CA LEU A 109 -4.95 -10.21 0.36
C LEU A 109 -5.86 -11.17 1.11
N VAL A 110 -7.18 -11.04 0.90
CA VAL A 110 -8.18 -11.95 1.47
C VAL A 110 -8.51 -13.07 0.49
N ARG A 111 -8.61 -14.31 0.99
CA ARG A 111 -9.05 -15.46 0.20
C ARG A 111 -10.46 -15.26 -0.33
N GLY A 112 -10.66 -15.59 -1.60
CA GLY A 112 -11.95 -15.44 -2.28
C GLY A 112 -12.26 -14.03 -2.80
N GLN A 113 -11.48 -13.00 -2.43
CA GLN A 113 -11.75 -11.62 -2.86
C GLN A 113 -11.08 -11.28 -4.20
N LEU A 114 -9.78 -11.56 -4.34
CA LEU A 114 -9.02 -11.32 -5.58
C LEU A 114 -8.35 -12.60 -6.05
N SER A 115 -8.54 -12.98 -7.31
CA SER A 115 -7.88 -14.15 -7.91
C SER A 115 -6.38 -13.92 -8.10
N GLN A 116 -6.02 -12.72 -8.59
CA GLN A 116 -4.65 -12.25 -8.77
C GLN A 116 -4.52 -10.81 -8.30
N VAL A 117 -3.29 -10.39 -8.03
CA VAL A 117 -2.96 -9.02 -7.65
C VAL A 117 -2.85 -8.18 -8.92
N PRO A 118 -3.71 -7.18 -9.14
CA PRO A 118 -3.54 -6.31 -10.29
C PRO A 118 -2.30 -5.42 -10.14
N PRO A 119 -1.59 -5.10 -11.23
CA PRO A 119 -0.52 -4.12 -11.22
C PRO A 119 -1.05 -2.74 -10.78
N LEU A 120 -0.21 -1.99 -10.06
CA LEU A 120 -0.48 -0.62 -9.64
C LEU A 120 -0.43 0.34 -10.82
N TRP A 121 0.44 0.03 -11.78
CA TRP A 121 0.52 0.67 -13.09
C TRP A 121 0.41 -0.40 -14.18
N PRO A 122 -0.80 -0.64 -14.71
CA PRO A 122 -1.02 -1.65 -15.74
C PRO A 122 -0.36 -1.25 -17.06
N ARG A 123 0.08 -2.26 -17.81
CA ARG A 123 0.68 -2.08 -19.12
C ARG A 123 -0.23 -1.28 -20.06
N GLY A 124 0.34 -0.27 -20.71
CA GLY A 124 -0.41 0.58 -21.65
C GLY A 124 -1.27 1.67 -20.99
N TYR A 125 -1.17 1.85 -19.67
CA TYR A 125 -1.78 3.00 -19.01
C TYR A 125 -1.11 4.30 -19.47
N ILE A 126 -1.91 5.19 -20.07
CA ILE A 126 -1.43 6.47 -20.60
C ILE A 126 -1.39 7.50 -19.47
N GLY A 127 -0.20 7.82 -18.99
CA GLY A 127 0.02 8.84 -17.97
C GLY A 127 1.50 9.04 -17.67
N ALA A 128 1.85 10.22 -17.15
CA ALA A 128 3.20 10.47 -16.61
C ALA A 128 3.31 9.94 -15.18
N PHE A 129 4.53 9.66 -14.73
CA PHE A 129 4.75 9.15 -13.38
C PHE A 129 4.40 10.25 -12.34
N PRO A 130 3.41 10.01 -11.47
CA PRO A 130 2.83 11.09 -10.66
C PRO A 130 3.69 11.50 -9.47
N TRP A 131 4.69 10.71 -9.08
CA TRP A 131 5.48 10.91 -7.86
C TRP A 131 6.96 11.18 -8.16
N PRO A 132 7.33 12.23 -8.91
CA PRO A 132 8.71 12.45 -9.36
C PRO A 132 9.73 12.60 -8.20
N ASN A 133 9.26 12.92 -6.99
CA ASN A 133 10.06 13.09 -5.79
C ASN A 133 10.09 11.84 -4.88
N LEU A 134 9.60 10.70 -5.35
CA LEU A 134 9.53 9.48 -4.55
C LEU A 134 10.95 9.01 -4.19
N THR A 135 11.17 8.78 -2.90
CA THR A 135 12.45 8.34 -2.33
C THR A 135 12.33 7.00 -1.61
N HIS A 136 11.14 6.66 -1.12
CA HIS A 136 10.87 5.40 -0.42
C HIS A 136 9.59 4.79 -0.97
N LEU A 137 9.65 3.51 -1.32
CA LEU A 137 8.53 2.72 -1.77
C LEU A 137 8.51 1.38 -1.02
N SER A 138 7.39 1.10 -0.34
CA SER A 138 7.10 -0.22 0.23
C SER A 138 5.81 -0.73 -0.38
N LEU A 139 5.85 -1.90 -1.00
CA LEU A 139 4.72 -2.50 -1.70
C LEU A 139 4.53 -3.94 -1.25
N SER A 140 3.31 -4.24 -0.81
CA SER A 140 2.88 -5.61 -0.59
C SER A 140 2.42 -6.27 -1.88
N HIS A 141 2.86 -7.52 -2.07
CA HIS A 141 2.47 -8.37 -3.20
C HIS A 141 2.76 -7.73 -4.56
N PRO A 142 4.03 -7.46 -4.89
CA PRO A 142 4.39 -6.83 -6.15
C PRO A 142 4.01 -7.70 -7.36
N HIS A 143 3.68 -7.06 -8.47
CA HIS A 143 3.37 -7.74 -9.73
C HIS A 143 4.59 -7.68 -10.68
N PRO A 144 5.10 -8.81 -11.21
CA PRO A 144 6.32 -8.83 -12.04
C PRO A 144 6.26 -7.95 -13.29
N GLU A 145 5.07 -7.83 -13.88
CA GLU A 145 4.84 -7.05 -15.11
C GLU A 145 4.39 -5.60 -14.85
N ASP A 146 4.37 -5.15 -13.59
CA ASP A 146 3.94 -3.79 -13.25
C ASP A 146 4.85 -2.75 -13.93
N GLU A 147 4.29 -1.81 -14.70
CA GLU A 147 5.07 -0.74 -15.35
C GLU A 147 5.63 0.26 -14.34
N LEU A 148 5.14 0.23 -13.10
CA LEU A 148 5.64 1.06 -12.01
C LEU A 148 7.16 0.97 -11.90
N PHE A 149 7.71 -0.24 -11.94
CA PHE A 149 9.15 -0.49 -11.71
C PHE A 149 10.06 0.10 -12.79
N THR A 150 9.56 0.21 -14.03
CA THR A 150 10.29 0.86 -15.13
C THR A 150 10.26 2.39 -15.03
N ASN A 151 9.27 2.94 -14.32
CA ASN A 151 9.05 4.39 -14.21
C ASN A 151 9.49 4.97 -12.84
N LEU A 152 10.10 4.16 -11.96
CA LEU A 152 10.60 4.65 -10.68
C LEU A 152 11.64 5.76 -10.87
N PRO A 153 11.60 6.82 -10.05
CA PRO A 153 12.53 7.93 -10.18
C PRO A 153 13.94 7.50 -9.77
N SER A 154 14.96 8.07 -10.42
CA SER A 154 16.37 7.79 -10.11
C SER A 154 16.78 8.17 -8.69
N ALA A 155 16.01 9.06 -8.04
CA ALA A 155 16.19 9.50 -6.67
C ALA A 155 15.65 8.50 -5.62
N LEU A 156 15.07 7.37 -6.03
CA LEU A 156 14.61 6.33 -5.10
C LEU A 156 15.79 5.77 -4.30
N ARG A 157 15.65 5.77 -2.96
CA ARG A 157 16.68 5.35 -2.01
C ARG A 157 16.32 4.07 -1.28
N SER A 158 15.03 3.80 -1.11
CA SER A 158 14.53 2.63 -0.39
C SER A 158 13.42 1.94 -1.19
N LEU A 159 13.55 0.62 -1.35
CA LEU A 159 12.57 -0.24 -1.98
C LEU A 159 12.32 -1.47 -1.10
N SER A 160 11.07 -1.69 -0.72
CA SER A 160 10.64 -2.86 0.06
C SER A 160 9.54 -3.61 -0.70
N LEU A 161 9.80 -4.87 -1.03
CA LEU A 161 8.96 -5.74 -1.84
C LEU A 161 8.67 -7.02 -1.06
N CYS A 162 7.73 -6.92 -0.13
CA CYS A 162 7.37 -8.01 0.77
C CYS A 162 5.92 -8.46 0.60
N CYS A 163 5.50 -9.53 1.27
CA CYS A 163 4.07 -9.82 1.41
C CYS A 163 3.56 -9.26 2.74
N HIS A 164 2.25 -8.96 2.82
CA HIS A 164 1.64 -8.53 4.09
C HIS A 164 0.37 -9.33 4.38
N PRO A 165 0.20 -9.90 5.58
CA PRO A 165 1.26 -10.11 6.57
C PRO A 165 2.41 -10.95 6.00
N HIS A 166 3.61 -10.84 6.58
CA HIS A 166 4.79 -11.55 6.10
C HIS A 166 4.61 -13.06 6.26
N LYS A 167 5.20 -13.85 5.36
CA LYS A 167 5.09 -15.32 5.35
C LYS A 167 5.64 -15.94 6.63
N TRP A 168 6.69 -15.37 7.22
CA TRP A 168 7.21 -15.84 8.52
C TRP A 168 6.22 -15.65 9.67
N GLN A 169 5.34 -14.65 9.58
CA GLN A 169 4.28 -14.40 10.58
C GLN A 169 3.16 -15.44 10.50
N LYS A 170 3.08 -16.23 9.42
CA LYS A 170 2.11 -17.32 9.29
C LYS A 170 2.19 -18.31 10.45
N LEU A 171 3.37 -18.59 10.98
CA LEU A 171 3.53 -19.50 12.12
C LEU A 171 3.09 -18.84 13.45
N LEU A 172 3.27 -17.53 13.58
CA LEU A 172 2.96 -16.76 14.80
C LEU A 172 1.49 -16.43 14.95
N LEU A 173 0.82 -16.13 13.84
CA LEU A 173 -0.64 -16.07 13.80
C LEU A 173 -1.24 -17.47 14.12
N GLY A 174 -0.36 -18.52 14.14
CA GLY A 174 -0.55 -19.98 14.31
C GLY A 174 -1.66 -20.40 15.27
N GLY A 175 -1.60 -19.81 16.46
CA GLY A 175 -2.42 -20.21 17.59
C GLY A 175 -3.89 -19.76 17.52
N SER A 176 -4.24 -18.84 16.61
CA SER A 176 -5.63 -18.39 16.41
C SER A 176 -6.17 -18.98 15.12
N GLY A 177 -6.74 -20.18 15.21
CA GLY A 177 -7.18 -21.00 14.07
C GLY A 177 -8.15 -20.36 13.06
N THR A 178 -8.61 -19.13 13.29
CA THR A 178 -9.51 -18.38 12.40
C THR A 178 -8.79 -17.44 11.43
N VAL A 179 -7.57 -16.96 11.73
CA VAL A 179 -6.91 -15.89 10.96
C VAL A 179 -6.11 -16.43 9.76
N HIS A 180 -5.53 -17.62 9.86
CA HIS A 180 -4.70 -18.23 8.80
C HIS A 180 -5.40 -18.51 7.50
N HIS A 181 -6.65 -18.93 7.62
CA HIS A 181 -7.44 -19.30 6.46
C HIS A 181 -7.98 -18.07 5.74
N ARG A 182 -7.90 -16.88 6.34
CA ARG A 182 -8.40 -15.64 5.74
C ARG A 182 -7.44 -15.05 4.74
N TYR A 183 -6.15 -14.96 5.07
CA TYR A 183 -5.18 -14.24 4.23
C TYR A 183 -4.48 -15.12 3.21
N LYS A 184 -4.08 -14.51 2.08
CA LYS A 184 -3.18 -15.08 1.09
C LYS A 184 -1.78 -14.51 1.30
N TYR A 185 -0.80 -15.40 1.38
CA TYR A 185 0.62 -15.06 1.47
C TYR A 185 1.23 -15.24 0.08
N VAL A 186 0.97 -14.29 -0.82
CA VAL A 186 1.51 -14.31 -2.18
C VAL A 186 2.91 -13.73 -2.14
N VAL A 187 3.90 -14.59 -2.38
CA VAL A 187 5.33 -14.28 -2.42
C VAL A 187 5.84 -14.70 -3.80
N LEU A 188 6.63 -13.84 -4.44
CA LEU A 188 7.22 -14.14 -5.75
C LEU A 188 8.38 -15.11 -5.62
N ASP A 189 8.68 -15.85 -6.67
CA ASP A 189 9.90 -16.66 -6.75
C ASP A 189 11.10 -15.75 -7.11
N SER A 190 12.34 -16.18 -6.81
CA SER A 190 13.54 -15.36 -7.06
C SER A 190 13.68 -14.92 -8.51
N SER A 191 13.39 -15.79 -9.48
CA SER A 191 13.39 -15.44 -10.91
C SER A 191 12.45 -14.28 -11.25
N LYS A 192 11.23 -14.26 -10.67
CA LYS A 192 10.24 -13.19 -10.87
C LYS A 192 10.65 -11.90 -10.15
N MET A 193 11.29 -12.02 -8.98
CA MET A 193 11.84 -10.86 -8.27
C MET A 193 12.97 -10.21 -9.09
N LEU A 194 13.83 -11.01 -9.72
CA LEU A 194 14.89 -10.52 -10.60
C LEU A 194 14.34 -9.75 -11.81
N ILE A 195 13.21 -10.19 -12.38
CA ILE A 195 12.52 -9.44 -13.44
C ILE A 195 12.13 -8.04 -12.95
N ILE A 196 11.64 -7.89 -11.72
CA ILE A 196 11.30 -6.58 -11.16
C ILE A 196 12.55 -5.72 -10.99
N LEU A 197 13.59 -6.26 -10.35
CA LEU A 197 14.80 -5.49 -10.03
C LEU A 197 15.56 -5.07 -11.29
N SER A 198 15.66 -5.94 -12.30
CA SER A 198 16.32 -5.62 -13.59
C SER A 198 15.63 -4.48 -14.36
N ARG A 199 14.33 -4.24 -14.09
CA ARG A 199 13.56 -3.15 -14.69
C ARG A 199 13.71 -1.82 -13.94
N CYS A 200 14.22 -1.84 -12.70
CA CYS A 200 14.40 -0.65 -11.88
C CYS A 200 15.64 0.14 -12.30
N ARG A 201 15.48 1.43 -12.64
CA ARG A 201 16.58 2.35 -12.95
C ARG A 201 16.86 3.30 -11.78
N THR A 202 17.23 2.72 -10.63
CA THR A 202 17.35 3.44 -9.35
C THR A 202 18.79 3.41 -8.82
N PRO A 203 19.72 4.20 -9.39
CA PRO A 203 21.14 4.18 -9.02
C PRO A 203 21.42 4.71 -7.60
N GLN A 204 20.47 5.40 -6.97
CA GLN A 204 20.59 5.91 -5.60
C GLN A 204 20.00 4.96 -4.54
N LEU A 205 19.59 3.75 -4.94
CA LEU A 205 19.04 2.76 -4.03
C LEU A 205 20.11 2.35 -3.01
N THR A 206 19.80 2.54 -1.73
CA THR A 206 20.70 2.23 -0.61
C THR A 206 20.09 1.20 0.35
N HIS A 207 18.77 1.03 0.29
CA HIS A 207 18.03 0.09 1.12
C HIS A 207 17.12 -0.75 0.23
N LEU A 208 17.29 -2.07 0.32
CA LEU A 208 16.50 -3.05 -0.42
C LEU A 208 16.03 -4.12 0.56
N GLU A 209 14.72 -4.33 0.62
CA GLU A 209 14.09 -5.37 1.42
C GLU A 209 13.23 -6.24 0.51
N LEU A 210 13.43 -7.56 0.54
CA LEU A 210 12.78 -8.50 -0.35
C LEU A 210 12.20 -9.67 0.44
N GLU A 211 11.02 -10.11 0.04
CA GLU A 211 10.47 -11.40 0.45
C GLU A 211 10.17 -12.22 -0.82
N TYR A 212 10.83 -13.36 -0.97
CA TYR A 212 10.70 -14.24 -2.14
C TYR A 212 10.80 -15.72 -1.75
N ASN A 213 10.35 -16.62 -2.62
CA ASN A 213 10.64 -18.06 -2.56
C ASN A 213 11.88 -18.34 -3.41
N ALA A 214 12.85 -19.08 -2.88
CA ALA A 214 14.00 -19.51 -3.65
C ALA A 214 13.57 -20.46 -4.79
N ASP A 215 14.08 -20.20 -5.99
CA ASP A 215 14.00 -21.05 -7.17
C ASP A 215 15.38 -21.11 -7.86
N GLU A 216 15.46 -21.71 -9.05
CA GLU A 216 16.72 -21.85 -9.80
C GLU A 216 17.41 -20.51 -10.09
N GLY A 217 16.67 -19.39 -10.09
CA GLY A 217 17.19 -18.04 -10.35
C GLY A 217 17.75 -17.32 -9.11
N GLU A 218 17.77 -17.94 -7.93
CA GLU A 218 18.23 -17.30 -6.69
C GLU A 218 19.67 -16.78 -6.80
N ASN A 219 20.56 -17.58 -7.39
CA ASN A 219 21.96 -17.19 -7.53
C ASN A 219 22.13 -15.93 -8.38
N ASP A 220 21.28 -15.73 -9.39
CA ASP A 220 21.34 -14.53 -10.22
C ASP A 220 20.69 -13.31 -9.55
N LEU A 221 19.71 -13.53 -8.65
CA LEU A 221 19.11 -12.46 -7.85
C LEU A 221 20.09 -11.90 -6.80
N LEU A 222 20.96 -12.75 -6.24
CA LEU A 222 21.89 -12.39 -5.16
C LEU A 222 23.24 -11.86 -5.65
N ARG A 223 23.47 -11.82 -6.97
CA ARG A 223 24.68 -11.29 -7.61
C ARG A 223 24.59 -9.79 -7.84
#